data_AF-A0A383BEI5-F1
#
_entry.id   AF-A0A383BEI5-F1
#
_cell.length_a   1.000
_cell.length_b   1.000
_cell.length_c   1.000
_cell.angle_alpha   90.00
_cell.angle_beta   90.00
_cell.angle_gamma   90.00
#
_symmetry.space_group_name_H-M   'P 1'
#
loop_
_entity.id
_entity.type
_entity.pdbx_description
1 polymer ?
#
loop_
_entity_poly.entity_id
_entity_poly.type
_entity_poly.pdbx_seq_one_letter_code
_entity_poly.pdbx_strand_id
1 'polypeptide(L)'
;MFSRALLLVLVCLCTQAAPALTGSRPNILLIFTDDQGMNDVGTYGSEIKTPHIDSLARDGMKFTQWYVASSICTPSRYGLLTGKYPTRSRGGLLSAL
;
A
#
# COMPACT_ATOMS: atom_id res chain seq x y z
N MET A 1 35.14 33.12 -10.47
CA MET A 1 35.74 31.77 -10.37
C MET A 1 35.13 30.90 -9.25
N PHE A 2 34.59 31.47 -8.16
CA PHE A 2 33.97 30.72 -7.05
C PHE A 2 32.61 30.05 -7.34
N SER A 3 31.81 30.58 -8.28
CA SER A 3 30.47 30.04 -8.59
C SER A 3 30.49 28.65 -9.22
N ARG A 4 31.53 28.31 -10.00
CA ARG A 4 31.69 26.97 -10.59
C ARG A 4 32.07 25.91 -9.55
N ALA A 5 32.86 26.29 -8.53
CA ALA A 5 33.23 25.38 -7.44
C ALA A 5 32.01 25.02 -6.59
N LEU A 6 31.13 25.99 -6.29
CA LEU A 6 29.89 25.75 -5.55
C LEU A 6 28.93 24.83 -6.31
N LEU A 7 28.81 25.01 -7.62
CA LEU A 7 27.98 24.16 -8.49
C LEU A 7 28.50 22.71 -8.54
N LEU A 8 29.83 22.54 -8.62
CA LEU A 8 30.47 21.21 -8.60
C LEU A 8 30.27 20.48 -7.27
N VAL A 9 30.33 21.20 -6.14
CA VAL A 9 30.07 20.64 -4.80
C VAL A 9 28.61 20.20 -4.68
N LEU A 10 27.65 21.02 -5.12
CA LEU A 10 26.23 20.67 -5.14
C LEU A 10 25.92 19.44 -6.00
N VAL A 11 26.53 19.33 -7.18
CA VAL A 11 26.40 18.14 -8.04
C VAL A 11 27.00 16.90 -7.37
N CYS A 12 28.15 17.05 -6.71
CA CYS A 12 28.82 15.94 -6.01
C CYS A 12 28.01 15.44 -4.80
N LEU A 13 27.36 16.35 -4.06
CA LEU A 13 26.45 15.99 -2.98
C LEU A 13 25.18 15.27 -3.47
N CYS A 14 24.65 15.61 -4.66
CA CYS A 14 23.52 14.90 -5.27
C CYS A 14 23.90 13.51 -5.83
N THR A 15 25.18 13.23 -6.07
CA THR A 15 25.65 11.93 -6.58
C THR A 15 26.02 10.92 -5.49
N GLN A 16 25.75 11.21 -4.21
CA GLN A 16 25.84 10.17 -3.18
C GLN A 16 24.76 9.12 -3.44
N ALA A 17 25.14 8.06 -4.12
CA ALA A 17 24.34 6.86 -4.30
C ALA A 17 23.93 6.37 -2.91
N ALA A 18 22.63 6.35 -2.65
CA ALA A 18 22.10 5.72 -1.45
C ALA A 18 22.70 4.31 -1.37
N PRO A 19 23.22 3.89 -0.21
CA PRO A 19 23.76 2.55 -0.06
C PRO A 19 22.70 1.57 -0.56
N ALA A 20 23.08 0.72 -1.51
CA ALA A 20 22.22 -0.35 -1.96
C ALA A 20 21.75 -1.08 -0.70
N LEU A 21 20.44 -1.12 -0.47
CA LEU A 21 19.85 -1.86 0.63
C LEU A 21 20.18 -3.34 0.39
N THR A 22 21.34 -3.78 0.87
CA THR A 22 21.73 -5.19 1.03
C THR A 22 20.99 -5.78 2.22
N GLY A 23 19.73 -5.36 2.43
CA GLY A 23 18.84 -5.90 3.42
C GLY A 23 18.46 -7.32 3.05
N SER A 24 18.33 -8.18 4.06
CA SER A 24 17.65 -9.45 3.92
C SER A 24 16.30 -9.25 3.21
N ARG A 25 15.96 -10.14 2.28
CA ARG A 25 14.66 -10.09 1.59
C ARG A 25 13.56 -10.12 2.66
N PRO A 26 12.70 -9.10 2.76
CA PRO A 26 11.67 -9.09 3.78
C PRO A 26 10.64 -10.18 3.48
N ASN A 27 10.08 -10.75 4.54
CA ASN A 27 8.86 -11.54 4.41
C ASN A 27 7.67 -10.60 4.24
N ILE A 28 6.77 -10.92 3.31
CA ILE A 28 5.55 -10.15 3.06
C ILE A 28 4.37 -10.96 3.59
N LEU A 29 3.66 -10.42 4.59
CA LEU A 29 2.40 -10.97 5.10
C LEU A 29 1.24 -10.07 4.67
N LEU A 30 0.33 -10.61 3.87
CA LEU A 30 -0.90 -9.94 3.46
C LEU A 30 -2.06 -10.46 4.31
N ILE A 31 -2.59 -9.61 5.20
CA ILE A 31 -3.81 -9.88 5.96
C ILE A 31 -4.96 -9.25 5.17
N PHE A 32 -5.88 -10.08 4.69
CA PHE A 32 -7.02 -9.65 3.87
C PHE A 32 -8.32 -10.11 4.49
N THR A 33 -9.15 -9.15 4.90
CA THR A 33 -10.44 -9.36 5.58
C THR A 33 -11.58 -9.43 4.56
N ASP A 34 -12.66 -10.12 4.92
CA ASP A 34 -13.87 -10.25 4.08
C ASP A 34 -14.97 -9.32 4.61
N ASP A 35 -15.60 -8.56 3.73
CA ASP A 35 -16.71 -7.63 4.03
C ASP A 35 -16.46 -6.59 5.15
N GLN A 36 -15.19 -6.25 5.41
CA GLN A 36 -14.83 -5.26 6.42
C GLN A 36 -15.03 -3.82 5.91
N GLY A 37 -15.88 -3.06 6.59
CA GLY A 37 -16.06 -1.63 6.39
C GLY A 37 -15.04 -0.79 7.13
N MET A 38 -14.91 0.48 6.73
CA MET A 38 -14.02 1.44 7.40
C MET A 38 -14.37 1.61 8.89
N ASN A 39 -15.66 1.60 9.22
CA ASN A 39 -16.16 1.83 10.58
C ASN A 39 -16.10 0.58 11.47
N ASP A 40 -15.47 -0.50 11.03
CA ASP A 40 -15.29 -1.73 11.83
C ASP A 40 -13.94 -1.78 12.55
N VAL A 41 -13.06 -0.79 12.33
CA VAL A 41 -11.70 -0.73 12.92
C VAL A 41 -11.55 0.52 13.79
N GLY A 42 -11.04 0.32 15.00
CA GLY A 42 -10.89 1.36 16.03
C GLY A 42 -10.12 2.59 15.55
N THR A 43 -9.00 2.42 14.84
CA THR A 43 -8.20 3.54 14.30
C THR A 43 -8.93 4.45 13.29
N TYR A 44 -10.08 4.02 12.78
CA TYR A 44 -10.96 4.81 11.91
C TYR A 44 -12.24 5.30 12.62
N GLY A 45 -12.37 5.10 13.94
CA GLY A 45 -13.48 5.61 14.75
C GLY A 45 -14.57 4.58 15.09
N SER A 46 -14.29 3.29 14.95
CA SER A 46 -15.22 2.22 15.34
C SER A 46 -15.45 2.15 16.85
N GLU A 47 -16.63 1.68 17.25
CA GLU A 47 -16.93 1.23 18.61
C GLU A 47 -16.38 -0.19 18.91
N ILE A 48 -16.03 -0.96 17.88
CA ILE A 48 -15.44 -2.29 18.00
C ILE A 48 -13.98 -2.16 18.39
N LYS A 49 -13.57 -2.88 19.44
CA LYS A 49 -12.18 -2.90 19.90
C LYS A 49 -11.32 -3.77 19.00
N THR A 50 -10.39 -3.17 18.27
CA THR A 50 -9.45 -3.87 17.38
C THR A 50 -7.97 -3.65 17.75
N PRO A 51 -7.57 -3.96 19.01
CA PRO A 51 -6.28 -3.50 19.56
C PRO A 51 -5.06 -3.96 18.76
N HIS A 52 -5.11 -5.13 18.12
CA HIS A 52 -4.01 -5.63 17.29
C HIS A 52 -3.90 -4.89 15.95
N ILE A 53 -5.02 -4.57 15.30
CA ILE A 53 -5.03 -3.77 14.06
C ILE A 53 -4.61 -2.32 14.38
N ASP A 54 -5.07 -1.79 15.52
CA ASP A 54 -4.73 -0.45 15.96
C ASP A 54 -3.22 -0.31 16.24
N SER A 55 -2.58 -1.35 16.80
CA SER A 55 -1.11 -1.35 16.97
C SER A 55 -0.40 -1.35 15.62
N LEU A 56 -0.85 -2.12 14.63
CA LEU A 56 -0.26 -2.12 13.29
C LEU A 56 -0.35 -0.74 12.63
N ALA A 57 -1.48 -0.04 12.81
CA ALA A 57 -1.65 1.32 12.28
C ALA A 57 -0.77 2.36 12.99
N ARG A 58 -0.56 2.20 14.30
CA ARG A 58 0.33 3.08 15.11
C ARG A 58 1.80 2.89 14.76
N ASP A 59 2.23 1.64 14.56
CA ASP A 59 3.63 1.30 14.32
C ASP A 59 3.99 1.35 12.81
N GLY A 60 3.02 1.64 11.96
CA GLY A 60 3.14 1.64 10.50
C GLY A 60 2.51 2.87 9.84
N MET A 61 1.89 2.63 8.68
CA MET A 61 1.20 3.65 7.90
C MET A 61 -0.30 3.36 7.85
N LYS A 62 -1.11 4.40 8.00
CA LYS A 62 -2.57 4.35 7.89
C LYS A 62 -3.05 5.07 6.62
N PHE A 63 -3.90 4.43 5.83
CA PHE A 63 -4.52 5.02 4.64
C PHE A 63 -5.93 5.51 4.96
N THR A 64 -6.21 6.79 4.76
CA THR A 64 -7.57 7.35 4.94
C THR A 64 -8.40 7.30 3.66
N GLN A 65 -7.77 6.98 2.53
CA GLN A 65 -8.39 6.83 1.21
C GLN A 65 -7.84 5.55 0.56
N TRP A 66 -8.60 4.46 0.68
CA TRP A 66 -8.28 3.16 0.10
C TRP A 66 -9.54 2.61 -0.58
N TYR A 67 -9.39 2.14 -1.81
CA TYR A 67 -10.52 1.71 -2.64
C TYR A 67 -10.28 0.32 -3.19
N VAL A 68 -11.29 -0.52 -3.07
CA VAL A 68 -11.32 -1.85 -3.70
C VAL A 68 -11.57 -1.71 -5.20
N ALA A 69 -11.04 -2.65 -5.98
CA ALA A 69 -11.25 -2.67 -7.43
C ALA A 69 -12.72 -2.99 -7.81
N SER A 70 -13.50 -3.54 -6.88
CA SER A 70 -14.93 -3.79 -6.94
C SER A 70 -15.49 -3.99 -5.54
N SER A 71 -16.77 -3.67 -5.32
CA SER A 71 -17.50 -3.92 -4.07
C SER A 71 -17.94 -5.37 -3.86
N ILE A 72 -17.56 -6.30 -4.75
CA ILE A 72 -17.92 -7.72 -4.66
C ILE A 72 -16.65 -8.56 -4.43
N CYS A 73 -16.73 -9.56 -3.55
CA CYS A 73 -15.56 -10.30 -3.04
C CYS A 73 -14.68 -10.89 -4.16
N THR A 74 -15.27 -11.60 -5.11
CA THR A 74 -14.54 -12.27 -6.20
C THR A 74 -13.80 -11.29 -7.13
N PRO A 75 -14.45 -10.26 -7.72
CA PRO A 75 -13.74 -9.26 -8.51
C PRO A 75 -12.77 -8.40 -7.68
N SER A 76 -13.06 -8.11 -6.40
CA SER A 76 -12.11 -7.42 -5.51
C SER A 76 -10.81 -8.22 -5.33
N ARG A 77 -10.93 -9.52 -5.01
CA ARG A 77 -9.80 -10.46 -4.88
C ARG A 77 -9.03 -10.63 -6.19
N TYR A 78 -9.71 -10.63 -7.34
CA TYR A 78 -9.06 -10.64 -8.64
C TYR A 78 -8.14 -9.43 -8.82
N GLY A 79 -8.63 -8.23 -8.45
CA GLY A 79 -7.84 -7.00 -8.50
C GLY A 79 -6.58 -7.06 -7.62
N LEU A 80 -6.74 -7.53 -6.39
CA LEU A 80 -5.66 -7.68 -5.42
C LEU A 80 -4.58 -8.66 -5.89
N LEU A 81 -4.98 -9.85 -6.37
CA LEU A 81 -4.04 -10.93 -6.71
C LEU A 81 -3.35 -10.73 -8.06
N THR A 82 -3.98 -10.01 -8.99
CA THR A 82 -3.45 -9.86 -10.37
C THR A 82 -2.93 -8.46 -10.68
N GLY A 83 -3.25 -7.46 -9.84
CA GLY A 83 -2.95 -6.05 -10.12
C GLY A 83 -3.71 -5.50 -11.33
N LYS A 84 -4.81 -6.14 -11.75
CA LYS A 84 -5.61 -5.75 -12.92
C LYS A 84 -7.04 -5.44 -12.53
N TYR A 85 -7.65 -4.47 -13.22
CA TYR A 85 -9.08 -4.23 -13.07
C TYR A 85 -9.90 -5.49 -13.41
N PRO A 86 -11.00 -5.78 -12.68
CA PRO A 86 -11.84 -6.97 -12.91
C PRO A 86 -12.40 -7.07 -14.34
N THR A 87 -12.57 -5.93 -15.01
CA THR A 87 -12.96 -5.83 -16.42
C THR A 87 -11.99 -6.52 -17.39
N ARG A 88 -10.75 -6.77 -16.97
CA ARG A 88 -9.73 -7.50 -17.75
C ARG A 88 -9.72 -9.01 -17.49
N SER A 89 -10.64 -9.50 -16.66
CA SER A 89 -10.78 -10.94 -16.45
C SER A 89 -11.31 -11.64 -17.70
N ARG A 90 -10.76 -12.82 -18.01
CA ARG A 90 -11.20 -13.63 -19.16
C ARG A 90 -12.37 -14.58 -18.83
N GLY A 91 -12.75 -14.67 -17.56
CA GLY A 91 -13.68 -15.70 -17.03
C GLY A 91 -15.02 -15.17 -16.56
N GLY A 92 -15.47 -14.01 -17.04
CA GLY A 92 -16.83 -13.53 -16.76
C GLY A 92 -17.02 -12.89 -15.38
N LEU A 93 -15.97 -12.41 -14.69
CA LEU A 93 -16.17 -11.64 -13.44
C LEU A 93 -16.99 -10.36 -13.63
N LEU A 94 -17.12 -9.90 -14.88
CA LEU A 94 -18.04 -8.82 -15.26
C LEU A 94 -19.51 -9.14 -14.98
N SER A 95 -19.94 -10.41 -15.04
CA SER A 95 -21.32 -10.78 -14.73
C SER A 95 -21.62 -10.81 -13.23
N ALA A 96 -20.58 -10.68 -12.40
CA ALA A 96 -20.65 -10.59 -10.96
C ALA A 96 -20.29 -9.18 -10.46
N LEU A 97 -20.37 -8.16 -11.33
CA LEU A 97 -20.29 -6.73 -11.01
C LEU A 97 -21.69 -6.13 -11.08
#